data_AF-A0A2M6ZRZ2-F1
#
_entry.id   AF-A0A2M6ZRZ2-F1
#
_cell.length_a   1.000
_cell.length_b   1.000
_cell.length_c   1.000
_cell.angle_alpha   90.00
_cell.angle_beta   90.00
_cell.angle_gamma   90.00
#
_symmetry.space_group_name_H-M   'P 1'
#
loop_
_entity.id
_entity.type
_entity.pdbx_description
1 polymer ?
#
loop_
_entity_poly.entity_id
_entity_poly.type
_entity_poly.pdbx_seq_one_letter_code
_entity_poly.pdbx_strand_id
1 'polypeptide(L)' 'MGKLTAEELARYQQLRVTQRNLHRIFLDWLPKNALEECGRVLGIYRKGTLVFNSEDETSVLMDYCIYDYRWDGQ' A
#
# COMPACT_ATOMS: atom_id res chain seq x y z
N MET A 1 -23.44 8.85 -8.72
CA MET A 1 -21.99 8.85 -9.00
C MET A 1 -21.80 9.45 -10.39
N GLY A 2 -21.07 10.56 -10.52
CA GLY A 2 -20.87 11.23 -11.81
C GLY A 2 -19.95 10.43 -12.73
N LYS A 3 -20.08 10.58 -14.05
CA LYS A 3 -19.14 10.01 -15.02
C LYS A 3 -17.91 10.93 -15.12
N LEU A 4 -16.71 10.34 -15.16
CA LEU A 4 -15.49 11.08 -15.45
C LEU A 4 -15.56 11.72 -16.84
N THR A 5 -15.10 12.95 -16.95
CA THR A 5 -14.78 13.59 -18.22
C THR A 5 -13.57 12.92 -18.88
N ALA A 6 -13.37 13.16 -20.19
CA ALA A 6 -12.20 12.63 -20.90
C ALA A 6 -10.88 13.15 -20.31
N GLU A 7 -10.85 14.41 -19.87
CA GLU A 7 -9.69 15.02 -19.23
C GLU A 7 -9.38 14.37 -17.87
N GLU A 8 -10.41 14.16 -17.03
CA GLU A 8 -10.24 13.49 -15.74
C GLU A 8 -9.78 12.03 -15.90
N LEU A 9 -10.30 11.32 -16.90
CA LEU A 9 -9.86 9.96 -17.21
C LEU A 9 -8.40 9.93 -17.66
N ALA A 10 -7.98 10.84 -18.54
CA ALA A 10 -6.60 10.94 -18.99
C ALA A 10 -5.66 11.26 -17.81
N ARG A 11 -6.04 12.17 -16.92
CA ARG A 11 -5.28 12.51 -15.72
C ARG A 11 -5.19 11.33 -14.75
N TYR A 12 -6.29 10.61 -14.53
CA TYR A 12 -6.30 9.41 -13.70
C TYR A 12 -5.34 8.33 -14.25
N GLN A 13 -5.34 8.10 -15.56
CA GLN A 13 -4.44 7.13 -16.20
C GLN A 13 -2.96 7.50 -16.00
N GLN A 14 -2.60 8.77 -16.16
CA GLN A 14 -1.24 9.25 -15.90
C GLN A 14 -0.84 9.05 -14.43
N LEU A 15 -1.71 9.45 -13.50
CA LEU A 15 -1.48 9.26 -12.07
C LEU A 15 -1.31 7.78 -11.72
N ARG A 16 -2.13 6.90 -12.31
CA ARG A 16 -2.07 5.46 -12.06
C ARG A 16 -0.74 4.84 -12.48
N VAL A 17 -0.13 5.31 -13.57
CA VAL A 17 1.21 4.86 -13.99
C VAL A 17 2.26 5.31 -12.97
N THR A 18 2.25 6.59 -12.60
CA THR A 18 3.20 7.15 -11.63
C THR A 18 3.09 6.46 -10.27
N GLN A 19 1.87 6.29 -9.74
CA GLN A 19 1.62 5.64 -8.47
C GLN A 19 2.10 4.19 -8.44
N ARG A 20 1.92 3.42 -9.53
CA ARG A 20 2.44 2.03 -9.60
C ARG A 20 3.97 1.99 -9.52
N ASN A 21 4.65 2.91 -10.19
CA ASN A 21 6.10 2.99 -10.15
C ASN A 21 6.60 3.37 -8.75
N LEU A 22 5.99 4.38 -8.13
CA LEU A 22 6.32 4.80 -6.76
C LEU A 22 6.01 3.70 -5.75
N HIS A 23 4.91 2.98 -5.89
CA HIS A 23 4.57 1.86 -5.02
C HIS A 23 5.64 0.76 -5.04
N ARG A 24 6.17 0.41 -6.23
CA ARG A 24 7.28 -0.55 -6.31
C ARG A 24 8.52 -0.05 -5.58
N ILE A 25 8.91 1.20 -5.84
CA ILE A 25 10.08 1.82 -5.18
C ILE A 25 9.89 1.87 -3.66
N PHE A 26 8.69 2.18 -3.20
CA PHE A 26 8.35 2.17 -1.77
C PHE A 26 8.55 0.78 -1.16
N LEU A 27 8.01 -0.27 -1.78
CA LEU A 27 8.21 -1.64 -1.30
C LEU A 27 9.69 -2.05 -1.26
N ASP A 28 10.49 -1.62 -2.24
CA ASP A 28 11.94 -1.87 -2.27
C ASP A 28 12.71 -1.09 -1.21
N TRP A 29 12.20 0.08 -0.81
CA TRP A 29 12.78 0.92 0.24
C TRP A 29 12.49 0.37 1.63
N LEU A 30 11.40 -0.37 1.82
CA LEU A 30 11.10 -0.98 3.11
C LEU A 30 12.09 -2.09 3.50
N PRO A 31 12.53 -2.16 4.78
CA PRO A 31 13.03 -3.37 5.38
C PRO A 31 12.24 -4.61 5.05
N LYS A 32 12.99 -5.71 4.87
CA LYS A 32 12.47 -6.98 4.38
C LYS A 32 11.33 -7.55 5.24
N ASN A 33 11.33 -7.24 6.54
CA ASN A 33 10.34 -7.66 7.53
C ASN A 33 9.21 -6.65 7.75
N ALA A 34 9.24 -5.48 7.11
CA ALA A 34 8.29 -4.40 7.36
C ALA A 34 6.83 -4.79 7.18
N LEU A 35 6.50 -5.40 6.04
CA LEU A 35 5.12 -5.81 5.75
C LEU A 35 4.62 -6.88 6.73
N GLU A 36 5.52 -7.75 7.18
CA GLU A 36 5.21 -8.75 8.20
C GLU A 36 4.94 -8.09 9.56
N GLU A 37 5.79 -7.15 9.97
CA GLU A 37 5.63 -6.44 11.24
C GLU A 37 4.35 -5.62 11.26
N CYS A 38 4.09 -4.85 10.20
CA CYS A 38 2.85 -4.11 10.03
C CYS A 38 1.63 -5.04 10.02
N GLY A 39 1.72 -6.15 9.29
CA GLY A 39 0.64 -7.15 9.24
C GLY A 39 0.37 -7.82 10.59
N ARG A 40 1.40 -8.03 11.42
CA ARG A 40 1.25 -8.55 12.80
C ARG A 40 0.53 -7.54 13.68
N VAL A 41 0.90 -6.25 13.60
CA VAL A 41 0.23 -5.18 14.36
C VAL A 41 -1.25 -5.08 13.97
N LEU A 42 -1.55 -5.18 12.67
CA LEU A 42 -2.92 -5.10 12.15
C LEU A 42 -3.71 -6.42 12.32
N GLY A 43 -3.12 -7.48 12.85
CA GLY A 43 -3.80 -8.77 13.07
C GLY A 43 -4.09 -9.59 11.80
N ILE A 44 -3.50 -9.21 10.67
CA ILE A 44 -3.69 -9.86 9.36
C ILE A 44 -2.54 -10.82 8.99
N TYR A 45 -1.47 -10.87 9.79
CA TYR A 45 -0.40 -11.84 9.58
C TYR A 45 -0.64 -13.15 10.36
N ARG A 46 -0.76 -14.28 9.65
CA ARG A 46 -1.05 -15.59 10.23
C ARG A 46 -0.12 -16.65 9.64
N LYS A 47 0.56 -17.39 10.53
CA LYS A 47 1.41 -18.56 10.17
C LYS A 47 2.43 -18.28 9.04
N GLY A 48 3.05 -17.10 9.04
CA GLY A 48 4.04 -16.77 8.01
C GLY A 48 3.47 -16.12 6.75
N THR A 49 2.20 -15.71 6.76
CA THR A 49 1.50 -15.21 5.56
C THR A 49 0.56 -14.06 5.91
N LEU A 50 0.51 -13.04 5.06
CA LEU A 50 -0.51 -11.99 5.12
C LEU A 50 -1.83 -12.56 4.60
N VAL A 51 -2.88 -12.52 5.42
CA VAL A 51 -4.21 -13.04 5.13
C VAL A 51 -5.18 -11.87 5.11
N PHE A 52 -5.66 -11.54 3.92
CA PHE A 52 -6.63 -10.47 3.69
C PHE A 52 -8.03 -11.04 3.50
N ASN A 53 -9.03 -10.46 4.16
CA ASN A 53 -10.44 -10.80 3.98
C ASN A 53 -11.11 -9.92 2.92
N SER A 54 -10.49 -8.80 2.55
CA SER A 54 -10.97 -7.88 1.52
C SER A 54 -9.81 -7.12 0.84
N GLU A 55 -10.06 -6.53 -0.32
CA GLU A 55 -9.08 -5.67 -1.00
C GLU A 55 -8.75 -4.42 -0.17
N ASP A 56 -9.72 -3.89 0.58
CA ASP A 56 -9.55 -2.70 1.41
C ASP A 56 -8.51 -2.90 2.53
N GLU A 57 -8.38 -4.11 3.06
CA GLU A 57 -7.36 -4.43 4.08
C GLU A 57 -5.92 -4.29 3.52
N THR A 58 -5.74 -4.43 2.21
CA THR A 58 -4.43 -4.17 1.58
C THR A 58 -4.09 -2.68 1.63
N SER A 59 -5.07 -1.80 1.40
CA SER A 59 -4.90 -0.35 1.54
C SER A 59 -4.56 0.03 2.97
N VAL A 60 -5.26 -0.54 3.97
CA VAL A 60 -4.98 -0.29 5.39
C VAL A 60 -3.56 -0.71 5.76
N LEU A 61 -3.09 -1.86 5.28
CA LEU A 61 -1.70 -2.29 5.50
C LEU A 61 -0.71 -1.28 4.92
N MET A 62 -0.93 -0.83 3.69
CA MET A 62 -0.03 0.12 3.03
C MET A 62 -0.04 1.47 3.73
N ASP A 63 -1.20 1.98 4.14
CA ASP A 63 -1.30 3.23 4.88
C ASP A 63 -0.56 3.16 6.22
N TYR A 64 -0.72 2.06 6.96
CA TYR A 64 0.03 1.86 8.21
C TYR A 64 1.55 1.84 7.96
N CYS A 65 2.01 1.14 6.92
CA CYS A 65 3.43 1.13 6.53
C CYS A 65 3.97 2.53 6.17
N ILE A 66 3.13 3.43 5.65
CA ILE A 66 3.53 4.77 5.21
C ILE A 66 3.52 5.76 6.38
N TYR A 67 2.49 5.75 7.19
CA TYR A 67 2.22 6.82 8.16
C TYR A 67 2.63 6.48 9.59
N ASP A 68 2.51 5.22 9.98
CA ASP A 68 2.62 4.81 11.40
C ASP A 68 3.85 3.95 11.68
N TYR A 69 4.31 3.17 10.70
CA TYR A 69 5.45 2.29 10.88
C TYR A 69 6.77 3.05 11.02
N ARG A 70 7.63 2.59 11.93
CA ARG A 70 8.91 3.21 12.30
C ARG A 70 10.00 2.15 12.33
N TRP A 71 11.16 2.49 11.80
CA TRP A 71 12.39 1.67 11.89
C TRP A 71 13.60 2.59 11.97
N ASP A 72 14.81 2.04 12.16
CA ASP A 72 16.07 2.81 12.11
C ASP A 72 16.27 3.47 10.74
N GLY A 73 15.74 4.68 10.60
CA GLY A 73 15.62 5.42 9.32
C GLY A 73 14.38 6.32 9.19
N GLN A 74 13.33 6.16 10.02
CA GLN A 74 12.14 7.03 10.07
C GLN A 74 11.34 6.89 11.37
#